data_AF-W6UYC5-F1
#
_entry.id   AF-W6UYC5-F1
#
_cell.length_a   1.000
_cell.length_b   1.000
_cell.length_c   1.000
_cell.angle_alpha   90.00
_cell.angle_beta   90.00
_cell.angle_gamma   90.00
#
_symmetry.space_group_name_H-M   'P 1'
#
loop_
_entity.id
_entity.type
_entity.pdbx_description
1 polymer ?
#
loop_
_entity_poly.entity_id
_entity_poly.type
_entity_poly.pdbx_seq_one_letter_code
_entity_poly.pdbx_strand_id
1 'polypeptide(L)'
;MTDTSFLDNVLFEVINLKDTSPRQLIKLDISPDRDGANSAALSNAISDMLTSTFCLVILLVNFALGDPELLGSRVITQPIGKSSPPMYFLYNVGSPQGTLRSSGGKVGFVIANGACKLTDGTVIGSPCFRDNAKSQVTLYDVGLFYEIILVSRTVIYTVFFVPFCDFAKYQRGRILIKYSWPLSRFRKNKTTVYVEFGLREDALPLSAQIIYDSQIVCLWKNGNLAISNFDNCSWETNYSEGCKIFRGHFHRLRNIEFSSIALETGNELLAVSVDWTREVSGNAVLVV
;
A
#
# COMPACT_ATOMS: atom_id res chain seq x y z
N MET A 1 51.12 -0.97 -5.23
CA MET A 1 50.89 -2.13 -4.37
C MET A 1 49.45 -2.06 -3.89
N THR A 2 48.62 -2.92 -4.47
CA THR A 2 47.37 -3.46 -3.90
C THR A 2 47.70 -4.14 -2.55
N ASP A 3 46.83 -4.36 -1.56
CA ASP A 3 45.40 -4.63 -1.56
C ASP A 3 44.84 -4.63 -0.10
N THR A 4 43.50 -4.53 0.02
CA THR A 4 42.53 -5.15 0.98
C THR A 4 42.81 -5.17 2.51
N SER A 5 41.85 -4.90 3.41
CA SER A 5 40.55 -5.58 3.54
C SER A 5 39.44 -4.73 4.19
N PHE A 6 38.34 -4.60 3.45
CA PHE A 6 36.98 -4.31 3.91
C PHE A 6 36.37 -5.61 4.47
N LEU A 7 35.73 -5.57 5.64
CA LEU A 7 34.85 -6.64 6.12
C LEU A 7 33.50 -6.01 6.45
N ASP A 8 32.58 -6.02 5.48
CA ASP A 8 31.17 -5.75 5.71
C ASP A 8 30.49 -7.05 6.13
N ASN A 9 30.09 -7.12 7.40
CA ASN A 9 29.20 -8.15 7.90
C ASN A 9 27.77 -7.78 7.51
N VAL A 10 27.12 -8.58 6.65
CA VAL A 10 25.68 -8.43 6.40
C VAL A 10 24.93 -9.29 7.40
N LEU A 11 24.26 -8.63 8.36
CA LEU A 11 23.42 -9.27 9.37
C LEU A 11 21.96 -9.22 8.90
N PHE A 12 21.35 -10.36 8.62
CA PHE A 12 19.92 -10.46 8.33
C PHE A 12 19.17 -11.06 9.53
N GLU A 13 18.11 -10.39 9.98
CA GLU A 13 17.20 -10.90 11.01
C GLU A 13 16.01 -11.60 10.33
N VAL A 14 15.96 -12.93 10.40
CA VAL A 14 14.81 -13.73 9.93
C VAL A 14 13.84 -13.91 11.09
N ILE A 15 12.67 -13.29 11.01
CA ILE A 15 11.60 -13.48 12.01
C ILE A 15 10.79 -14.72 11.62
N ASN A 16 11.05 -15.84 12.30
CA ASN A 16 10.21 -17.02 12.23
C ASN A 16 9.03 -16.87 13.21
N LEU A 17 7.81 -16.64 12.72
CA LEU A 17 6.61 -16.39 13.55
C LEU A 17 5.90 -17.67 14.04
N LYS A 18 6.60 -18.80 14.13
CA LYS A 18 6.11 -20.00 14.83
C LYS A 18 7.25 -20.76 15.52
N ASP A 19 7.90 -20.15 16.50
CA ASP A 19 8.44 -20.92 17.61
C ASP A 19 8.71 -20.05 18.84
N THR A 20 8.24 -20.50 20.01
CA THR A 20 8.50 -19.87 21.30
C THR A 20 9.62 -20.63 22.02
N SER A 21 10.86 -20.53 21.55
CA SER A 21 12.10 -20.82 22.32
C SER A 21 13.37 -20.28 21.59
N PRO A 22 14.55 -20.19 22.22
CA PRO A 22 15.51 -19.10 22.00
C PRO A 22 16.26 -19.15 20.66
N ARG A 23 16.48 -17.94 20.13
CA ARG A 23 17.29 -17.56 18.95
C ARG A 23 18.42 -18.53 18.63
N GLN A 24 18.29 -19.30 17.55
CA GLN A 24 19.45 -19.91 16.89
C GLN A 24 19.99 -18.95 15.83
N LEU A 25 21.17 -18.40 16.11
CA LEU A 25 22.01 -17.77 15.10
C LEU A 25 22.59 -18.87 14.21
N ILE A 26 22.18 -18.93 12.94
CA ILE A 26 22.88 -19.74 11.94
C ILE A 26 24.10 -18.94 11.50
N LYS A 27 25.28 -19.38 11.91
CA LYS A 27 26.56 -18.84 11.47
C LYS A 27 27.04 -19.66 10.28
N LEU A 28 27.06 -19.06 9.08
CA LEU A 28 27.68 -19.66 7.90
C LEU A 28 29.13 -19.20 7.85
N ASP A 29 30.06 -20.06 8.29
CA ASP A 29 31.50 -19.84 8.10
C ASP A 29 31.87 -20.29 6.67
N ILE A 30 32.12 -19.31 5.78
CA ILE A 30 32.65 -19.57 4.43
C ILE A 30 34.17 -19.38 4.52
N SER A 31 34.92 -20.49 4.48
CA SER A 31 36.39 -20.43 4.32
C SER A 31 36.71 -20.20 2.84
N PRO A 32 37.42 -19.13 2.46
CA PRO A 32 37.88 -18.97 1.09
C PRO A 32 39.01 -19.97 0.84
N ASP A 33 38.79 -20.91 -0.07
CA ASP A 33 39.90 -21.69 -0.62
C ASP A 33 40.76 -20.77 -1.49
N ARG A 34 42.07 -20.96 -1.41
CA ARG A 34 43.07 -20.12 -2.08
C ARG A 34 42.95 -20.29 -3.58
N ASP A 35 42.20 -19.42 -4.26
CA ASP A 35 42.47 -18.97 -5.63
C ASP A 35 41.57 -17.76 -5.99
N GLY A 36 42.16 -16.57 -5.89
CA GLY A 36 41.48 -15.26 -5.87
C GLY A 36 40.91 -14.73 -7.19
N ALA A 37 40.46 -15.58 -8.11
CA ALA A 37 39.86 -15.14 -9.37
C ALA A 37 38.44 -15.63 -9.62
N ASN A 38 37.94 -16.60 -8.84
CA ASN A 38 36.64 -17.24 -9.08
C ASN A 38 35.57 -16.94 -8.01
N SER A 39 35.88 -16.22 -6.93
CA SER A 39 34.94 -15.98 -5.83
C SER A 39 33.80 -15.01 -6.19
N ALA A 40 34.07 -13.99 -7.01
CA ALA A 40 33.04 -13.01 -7.40
C ALA A 40 32.03 -13.60 -8.39
N ALA A 41 32.49 -14.40 -9.36
CA ALA A 41 31.61 -15.07 -10.32
C ALA A 41 30.77 -16.17 -9.66
N LEU A 42 31.35 -16.91 -8.71
CA LEU A 42 30.63 -17.93 -7.93
C LEU A 42 29.65 -17.29 -6.93
N SER A 43 30.02 -16.18 -6.29
CA SER A 43 29.15 -15.38 -5.41
C SER A 43 27.96 -14.81 -6.17
N ASN A 44 28.18 -14.27 -7.37
CA ASN A 44 27.10 -13.73 -8.20
C ASN A 44 26.20 -14.84 -8.75
N ALA A 45 26.77 -15.97 -9.20
CA ALA A 45 25.99 -17.10 -9.67
C ALA A 45 25.16 -17.77 -8.56
N ILE A 46 25.68 -17.83 -7.32
CA ILE A 46 24.96 -18.34 -6.15
C ILE A 46 23.91 -17.32 -5.70
N SER A 47 24.19 -16.02 -5.73
CA SER A 47 23.21 -14.95 -5.49
C SER A 47 22.07 -14.98 -6.51
N ASP A 48 22.37 -15.18 -7.79
CA ASP A 48 21.41 -15.26 -8.89
C ASP A 48 20.60 -16.57 -8.85
N MET A 49 21.22 -17.71 -8.51
CA MET A 49 20.49 -18.96 -8.26
C MET A 49 19.59 -18.87 -7.02
N LEU A 50 20.07 -18.26 -5.93
CA LEU A 50 19.29 -18.12 -4.70
C LEU A 50 18.12 -17.14 -4.88
N THR A 51 18.31 -16.02 -5.57
CA THR A 51 17.22 -15.07 -5.90
C THR A 51 16.24 -15.65 -6.90
N SER A 52 16.70 -16.37 -7.94
CA SER A 52 15.83 -17.04 -8.91
C SER A 52 14.99 -18.14 -8.27
N THR A 53 15.60 -18.96 -7.40
CA THR A 53 14.90 -20.05 -6.72
C THR A 53 13.99 -19.52 -5.61
N PHE A 54 14.35 -18.45 -4.90
CA PHE A 54 13.44 -17.77 -3.96
C PHE A 54 12.23 -17.16 -4.66
N CYS A 55 12.42 -16.50 -5.80
CA CYS A 55 11.32 -15.97 -6.62
C CYS A 55 10.40 -17.09 -7.09
N LEU A 56 10.96 -18.22 -7.52
CA LEU A 56 10.18 -19.38 -7.96
C LEU A 56 9.39 -20.03 -6.82
N VAL A 57 9.97 -20.12 -5.61
CA VAL A 57 9.29 -20.66 -4.42
C VAL A 57 8.19 -19.71 -3.93
N ILE A 58 8.41 -18.39 -3.97
CA ILE A 58 7.36 -17.38 -3.67
C ILE A 58 6.23 -17.47 -4.71
N LEU A 59 6.54 -17.66 -5.99
CA LEU A 59 5.54 -17.88 -7.04
C LEU A 59 4.74 -19.18 -6.84
N LEU A 60 5.39 -20.29 -6.49
CA LEU A 60 4.72 -21.59 -6.33
C LEU A 60 3.83 -21.68 -5.08
N VAL A 61 4.19 -20.99 -3.98
CA VAL A 61 3.33 -20.95 -2.78
C VAL A 61 2.07 -20.10 -2.99
N ASN A 62 2.10 -19.11 -3.90
CA ASN A 62 0.92 -18.30 -4.25
C ASN A 62 -0.15 -19.07 -5.06
N PHE A 63 0.22 -20.11 -5.83
CA PHE A 63 -0.73 -20.83 -6.69
C PHE A 63 -1.62 -21.86 -5.96
N ALA A 64 -1.26 -22.28 -4.74
CA ALA A 64 -1.90 -23.42 -4.07
C ALA A 64 -3.08 -23.06 -3.15
N LEU A 65 -3.33 -21.78 -2.88
CA LEU A 65 -4.41 -21.32 -2.01
C LEU A 65 -5.05 -20.12 -2.69
N GLY A 66 -6.31 -20.25 -3.13
CA GLY A 66 -7.01 -19.21 -3.89
C GLY A 66 -6.78 -17.81 -3.31
N ASP A 67 -6.50 -16.85 -4.19
CA ASP A 67 -6.10 -15.50 -3.77
C ASP A 67 -7.08 -14.94 -2.74
N PRO A 68 -6.62 -14.58 -1.54
CA PRO A 68 -7.50 -13.99 -0.55
C PRO A 68 -8.14 -12.75 -1.14
N GLU A 69 -9.45 -12.59 -0.96
CA GLU A 69 -10.20 -11.43 -1.43
C GLU A 69 -9.55 -10.16 -0.83
N LEU A 70 -8.71 -9.50 -1.63
CA LEU A 70 -8.02 -8.29 -1.23
C LEU A 70 -9.06 -7.19 -1.11
N LEU A 71 -9.34 -6.78 0.13
CA LEU A 71 -10.30 -5.72 0.42
C LEU A 71 -9.60 -4.38 0.59
N GLY A 72 -10.26 -3.33 0.12
CA GLY A 72 -9.94 -1.95 0.42
C GLY A 72 -8.83 -1.36 -0.43
N SER A 73 -8.14 -0.38 0.17
CA SER A 73 -7.09 0.42 -0.44
C SER A 73 -5.85 -0.41 -0.75
N ARG A 74 -5.22 -0.19 -1.90
CA ARG A 74 -4.06 -0.99 -2.31
C ARG A 74 -3.16 -0.26 -3.29
N VAL A 75 -1.98 -0.83 -3.51
CA VAL A 75 -1.11 -0.48 -4.63
C VAL A 75 -1.15 -1.66 -5.61
N ILE A 76 -1.37 -1.37 -6.89
CA ILE A 76 -1.27 -2.34 -7.98
C ILE A 76 0.04 -2.06 -8.72
N THR A 77 0.88 -3.08 -8.81
CA THR A 77 2.24 -2.95 -9.35
C THR A 77 2.38 -3.45 -10.78
N GLN A 78 1.30 -4.05 -11.29
CA GLN A 78 1.19 -4.49 -12.67
C GLN A 78 1.24 -3.27 -13.62
N PRO A 79 2.11 -3.28 -14.65
CA PRO A 79 2.28 -2.13 -15.54
C PRO A 79 1.10 -1.91 -16.50
N ILE A 80 0.53 -2.99 -17.01
CA ILE A 80 -0.54 -2.99 -18.02
C ILE A 80 -1.42 -4.23 -17.87
N GLY A 81 -2.61 -4.18 -18.45
CA GLY A 81 -3.53 -5.30 -18.53
C GLY A 81 -4.52 -5.37 -17.38
N LYS A 82 -5.27 -6.47 -17.33
CA LYS A 82 -6.44 -6.60 -16.47
C LYS A 82 -6.05 -6.50 -15.00
N SER A 83 -6.80 -5.74 -14.21
CA SER A 83 -6.59 -5.72 -12.76
C SER A 83 -6.95 -7.09 -12.19
N SER A 84 -5.95 -7.86 -11.80
CA SER A 84 -6.12 -9.18 -11.20
C SER A 84 -5.33 -9.26 -9.89
N PRO A 85 -5.90 -9.78 -8.80
CA PRO A 85 -7.31 -10.17 -8.65
C PRO A 85 -8.25 -8.94 -8.66
N PRO A 86 -9.58 -9.13 -8.78
CA PRO A 86 -10.54 -8.04 -8.72
C PRO A 86 -10.40 -7.20 -7.45
N MET A 87 -10.75 -5.92 -7.56
CA MET A 87 -10.71 -4.99 -6.44
C MET A 87 -12.05 -4.96 -5.72
N TYR A 88 -12.03 -5.29 -4.43
CA TYR A 88 -13.21 -5.33 -3.59
C TYR A 88 -13.19 -4.22 -2.55
N PHE A 89 -14.33 -3.56 -2.36
CA PHE A 89 -14.51 -2.44 -1.44
C PHE A 89 -15.78 -2.66 -0.64
N LEU A 90 -15.68 -2.67 0.69
CA LEU A 90 -16.82 -2.86 1.58
C LEU A 90 -17.28 -1.53 2.17
N TYR A 91 -18.57 -1.36 2.36
CA TYR A 91 -19.16 -0.18 2.98
C TYR A 91 -20.50 -0.56 3.63
N ASN A 92 -20.87 0.11 4.71
CA ASN A 92 -22.08 -0.26 5.45
C ASN A 92 -23.35 0.38 4.86
N VAL A 93 -23.22 1.59 4.30
CA VAL A 93 -24.36 2.38 3.82
C VAL A 93 -23.97 3.20 2.60
N GLY A 94 -24.85 3.19 1.60
CA GLY A 94 -24.81 4.07 0.44
C GLY A 94 -24.14 3.44 -0.78
N SER A 95 -24.06 4.22 -1.85
CA SER A 95 -23.35 3.86 -3.07
C SER A 95 -22.09 4.70 -3.15
N PRO A 96 -20.88 4.11 -3.15
CA PRO A 96 -19.66 4.90 -3.28
C PRO A 96 -19.65 5.59 -4.64
N GLN A 97 -19.16 6.82 -4.65
CA GLN A 97 -18.82 7.55 -5.86
C GLN A 97 -17.38 7.23 -6.23
N GLY A 98 -17.18 6.75 -7.46
CA GLY A 98 -15.87 6.39 -7.98
C GLY A 98 -15.31 7.49 -8.87
N THR A 99 -14.06 7.88 -8.61
CA THR A 99 -13.26 8.73 -9.50
C THR A 99 -12.00 7.97 -9.91
N LEU A 100 -11.61 8.10 -11.17
CA LEU A 100 -10.32 7.67 -11.67
C LEU A 100 -9.49 8.90 -12.03
N ARG A 101 -8.17 8.79 -11.90
CA ARG A 101 -7.23 9.75 -12.51
C ARG A 101 -6.49 9.04 -13.63
N SER A 102 -6.44 9.68 -14.79
CA SER A 102 -5.62 9.29 -15.93
C SER A 102 -4.78 10.48 -16.40
N SER A 103 -4.05 10.32 -17.51
CA SER A 103 -3.33 11.42 -18.17
C SER A 103 -4.25 12.59 -18.55
N GLY A 104 -5.52 12.33 -18.83
CA GLY A 104 -6.54 13.34 -19.14
C GLY A 104 -7.12 14.07 -17.92
N GLY A 105 -6.71 13.71 -16.70
CA GLY A 105 -7.21 14.30 -15.46
C GLY A 105 -8.11 13.35 -14.66
N LYS A 106 -8.93 13.92 -13.76
CA LYS A 106 -9.86 13.17 -12.93
C LYS A 106 -11.21 13.03 -13.63
N VAL A 107 -11.75 11.83 -13.71
CA VAL A 107 -13.04 11.51 -14.32
C VAL A 107 -13.85 10.58 -13.42
N GLY A 108 -15.15 10.84 -13.31
CA GLY A 108 -16.05 9.95 -12.59
C GLY A 108 -16.29 8.64 -13.34
N PHE A 109 -16.53 7.56 -12.61
CA PHE A 109 -17.02 6.32 -13.20
C PHE A 109 -18.17 5.73 -12.40
N VAL A 110 -18.99 4.93 -13.08
CA VAL A 110 -20.14 4.24 -12.53
C VAL A 110 -20.01 2.73 -12.74
N ILE A 111 -20.55 1.96 -11.82
CA ILE A 111 -20.69 0.51 -11.94
C ILE A 111 -22.14 0.22 -12.31
N ALA A 112 -22.37 -0.28 -13.52
CA ALA A 112 -23.72 -0.56 -14.04
C ALA A 112 -23.67 -1.71 -15.06
N ASN A 113 -24.70 -2.57 -15.02
CA ASN A 113 -24.87 -3.69 -15.96
C ASN A 113 -23.63 -4.60 -16.06
N GLY A 114 -23.02 -4.93 -14.93
CA GLY A 114 -21.84 -5.81 -14.87
C GLY A 114 -20.52 -5.16 -15.30
N ALA A 115 -20.50 -3.86 -15.61
CA ALA A 115 -19.35 -3.16 -16.15
C ALA A 115 -19.01 -1.86 -15.40
N CYS A 116 -17.75 -1.47 -15.45
CA CYS A 116 -17.26 -0.17 -15.01
C CYS A 116 -17.24 0.77 -16.23
N LYS A 117 -17.91 1.92 -16.13
CA LYS A 117 -18.05 2.88 -17.23
C LYS A 117 -17.70 4.29 -16.80
N LEU A 118 -16.94 5.01 -17.62
CA LEU A 118 -16.75 6.44 -17.45
C LEU A 118 -18.06 7.21 -17.69
N THR A 119 -18.09 8.48 -17.28
CA THR A 119 -19.25 9.36 -17.45
C THR A 119 -19.68 9.58 -18.90
N ASP A 120 -18.76 9.41 -19.86
CA ASP A 120 -19.05 9.47 -21.30
C ASP A 120 -19.60 8.15 -21.89
N GLY A 121 -19.74 7.12 -21.05
CA GLY A 121 -20.21 5.79 -21.45
C GLY A 121 -19.11 4.79 -21.81
N THR A 122 -17.85 5.22 -21.90
CA THR A 122 -16.72 4.35 -22.21
C THR A 122 -16.58 3.24 -21.19
N VAL A 123 -16.58 1.98 -21.64
CA VAL A 123 -16.40 0.80 -20.77
C VAL A 123 -14.92 0.59 -20.51
N ILE A 124 -14.54 0.62 -19.23
CA ILE A 124 -13.13 0.51 -18.80
C ILE A 124 -12.85 -0.81 -18.06
N GLY A 125 -13.87 -1.63 -17.83
CA GLY A 125 -13.69 -2.82 -17.02
C GLY A 125 -14.91 -3.72 -16.89
N SER A 126 -14.65 -5.02 -16.69
CA SER A 126 -15.61 -6.08 -16.39
C SER A 126 -14.88 -7.33 -15.84
N PRO A 127 -15.49 -8.12 -14.92
CA PRO A 127 -16.79 -7.87 -14.28
C PRO A 127 -16.70 -6.79 -13.20
N CYS A 128 -17.69 -5.91 -13.15
CA CYS A 128 -17.87 -4.96 -12.07
C CYS A 128 -19.28 -5.10 -11.50
N PHE A 129 -19.40 -5.15 -10.19
CA PHE A 129 -20.69 -5.18 -9.52
C PHE A 129 -20.70 -4.23 -8.34
N ARG A 130 -21.91 -3.83 -7.98
CA ARG A 130 -22.17 -3.03 -6.80
C ARG A 130 -23.48 -3.48 -6.19
N ASP A 131 -23.43 -3.76 -4.89
CA ASP A 131 -24.63 -3.93 -4.06
C ASP A 131 -24.58 -2.94 -2.87
N ASN A 132 -25.46 -3.16 -1.90
CA ASN A 132 -25.61 -2.28 -0.74
C ASN A 132 -24.45 -2.36 0.27
N ALA A 133 -23.62 -3.38 0.19
CA ALA A 133 -22.53 -3.65 1.13
C ALA A 133 -21.14 -3.66 0.49
N LYS A 134 -21.06 -3.94 -0.82
CA LYS A 134 -19.80 -4.14 -1.52
C LYS A 134 -19.81 -3.72 -2.98
N SER A 135 -18.65 -3.25 -3.42
CA SER A 135 -18.33 -3.03 -4.83
C SER A 135 -17.16 -3.92 -5.25
N GLN A 136 -17.28 -4.52 -6.42
CA GLN A 136 -16.16 -5.13 -7.15
C GLN A 136 -15.86 -4.29 -8.39
N VAL A 137 -14.59 -3.95 -8.56
CA VAL A 137 -14.05 -3.25 -9.73
C VAL A 137 -12.99 -4.13 -10.36
N THR A 138 -13.15 -4.38 -11.66
CA THR A 138 -12.14 -5.07 -12.48
C THR A 138 -11.91 -4.21 -13.71
N LEU A 139 -10.71 -3.66 -13.87
CA LEU A 139 -10.33 -2.86 -15.05
C LEU A 139 -9.74 -3.75 -16.13
N TYR A 140 -9.93 -3.39 -17.40
CA TYR A 140 -9.32 -4.10 -18.53
C TYR A 140 -7.83 -3.80 -18.68
N ASP A 141 -7.43 -2.56 -18.39
CA ASP A 141 -6.03 -2.15 -18.42
C ASP A 141 -5.74 -1.15 -17.30
N VAL A 142 -4.92 -1.57 -16.34
CA VAL A 142 -4.49 -0.72 -15.22
C VAL A 142 -3.48 0.35 -15.65
N GLY A 143 -2.78 0.15 -16.77
CA GLY A 143 -1.76 1.08 -17.27
C GLY A 143 -2.31 2.41 -17.79
N LEU A 144 -3.64 2.51 -17.94
CA LEU A 144 -4.33 3.73 -18.38
C LEU A 144 -4.61 4.71 -17.23
N PHE A 145 -4.40 4.30 -15.98
CA PHE A 145 -4.83 5.03 -14.80
C PHE A 145 -3.69 5.19 -13.79
N TYR A 146 -3.79 6.23 -12.95
CA TYR A 146 -2.85 6.51 -11.86
C TYR A 146 -3.45 6.22 -10.49
N GLU A 147 -4.73 6.50 -10.31
CA GLU A 147 -5.45 6.25 -9.05
C GLU A 147 -6.93 5.96 -9.29
N ILE A 148 -7.52 5.18 -8.40
CA ILE A 148 -8.96 5.15 -8.11
C ILE A 148 -9.17 5.74 -6.74
N ILE A 149 -10.18 6.59 -6.61
CA ILE A 149 -10.73 7.04 -5.35
C ILE A 149 -12.20 6.59 -5.30
N LEU A 150 -12.56 5.88 -4.24
CA LEU A 150 -13.95 5.52 -3.94
C LEU A 150 -14.34 6.16 -2.61
N VAL A 151 -15.33 7.05 -2.64
CA VAL A 151 -15.84 7.74 -1.46
C VAL A 151 -17.28 7.30 -1.22
N SER A 152 -17.55 6.74 -0.05
CA SER A 152 -18.91 6.54 0.47
C SER A 152 -19.17 7.48 1.65
N ARG A 153 -20.34 7.35 2.28
CA ARG A 153 -20.65 8.11 3.50
C ARG A 153 -19.86 7.68 4.74
N THR A 154 -19.24 6.50 4.70
CA THR A 154 -18.61 5.89 5.88
C THR A 154 -17.13 5.63 5.67
N VAL A 155 -16.73 5.33 4.44
CA VAL A 155 -15.36 4.90 4.12
C VAL A 155 -14.84 5.53 2.85
N ILE A 156 -13.53 5.75 2.83
CA ILE A 156 -12.75 6.20 1.70
C ILE A 156 -11.78 5.07 1.34
N TYR A 157 -11.71 4.73 0.06
CA TYR A 157 -10.70 3.81 -0.47
C TYR A 157 -9.90 4.47 -1.57
N THR A 158 -8.62 4.15 -1.61
CA THR A 158 -7.71 4.59 -2.67
C THR A 158 -6.95 3.41 -3.22
N VAL A 159 -6.92 3.30 -4.55
CA VAL A 159 -6.04 2.38 -5.25
C VAL A 159 -5.06 3.18 -6.06
N PHE A 160 -3.77 2.89 -5.93
CA PHE A 160 -2.72 3.52 -6.74
C PHE A 160 -2.13 2.51 -7.71
N PHE A 161 -1.95 2.91 -8.96
CA PHE A 161 -1.28 2.11 -9.97
C PHE A 161 0.18 2.58 -10.05
N VAL A 162 1.08 1.78 -9.47
CA VAL A 162 2.51 2.10 -9.34
C VAL A 162 3.30 0.93 -9.93
N PRO A 163 3.45 0.88 -11.26
CA PRO A 163 4.18 -0.17 -11.94
C PRO A 163 5.54 -0.44 -11.31
N PHE A 164 5.84 -1.72 -11.07
CA PHE A 164 7.10 -2.19 -10.48
C PHE A 164 7.43 -1.59 -9.11
N CYS A 165 6.43 -1.09 -8.37
CA CYS A 165 6.61 -0.34 -7.13
C CYS A 165 7.48 0.92 -7.28
N ASP A 166 7.63 1.47 -8.48
CA ASP A 166 8.42 2.67 -8.72
C ASP A 166 7.62 3.93 -8.34
N PHE A 167 7.53 4.19 -7.03
CA PHE A 167 6.88 5.37 -6.48
C PHE A 167 7.55 6.67 -6.93
N ALA A 168 8.84 6.65 -7.28
CA ALA A 168 9.52 7.86 -7.76
C ALA A 168 8.98 8.30 -9.13
N LYS A 169 8.71 7.33 -10.00
CA LYS A 169 8.24 7.58 -11.37
C LYS A 169 6.71 7.72 -11.48
N TYR A 170 5.96 6.89 -10.77
CA TYR A 170 4.51 6.76 -10.98
C TYR A 170 3.66 7.49 -9.96
N GLN A 171 4.20 7.83 -8.78
CA GLN A 171 3.46 8.64 -7.83
C GLN A 171 3.34 10.08 -8.36
N ARG A 172 2.11 10.58 -8.34
CA ARG A 172 1.81 11.97 -8.66
C ARG A 172 1.42 12.72 -7.39
N GLY A 173 1.80 13.99 -7.34
CA GLY A 173 1.41 14.86 -6.25
C GLY A 173 2.38 14.90 -5.07
N ARG A 174 1.87 15.41 -3.96
CA ARG A 174 2.59 15.75 -2.73
C ARG A 174 2.50 14.64 -1.68
N ILE A 175 1.40 13.88 -1.66
CA ILE A 175 1.24 12.73 -0.76
C ILE A 175 2.21 11.62 -1.17
N LEU A 176 3.02 11.16 -0.20
CA LEU A 176 4.03 10.12 -0.36
C LEU A 176 3.47 8.76 0.08
N ILE A 177 3.06 7.94 -0.90
CA ILE A 177 2.38 6.65 -0.69
C ILE A 177 3.25 5.68 0.10
N LYS A 178 4.59 5.72 -0.10
CA LYS A 178 5.55 4.81 0.54
C LYS A 178 5.45 4.77 2.07
N TYR A 179 5.07 5.87 2.74
CA TYR A 179 4.96 5.92 4.20
C TYR A 179 3.70 5.20 4.72
N SER A 180 2.63 5.22 3.92
CA SER A 180 1.37 4.60 4.32
C SER A 180 1.28 3.12 3.92
N TRP A 181 2.17 2.67 3.02
CA TRP A 181 2.20 1.31 2.50
C TRP A 181 2.59 0.30 3.60
N PRO A 182 1.89 -0.85 3.75
CA PRO A 182 0.71 -1.30 3.00
C PRO A 182 -0.56 -0.50 3.31
N LEU A 183 -1.33 -0.22 2.26
CA LEU A 183 -2.57 0.57 2.35
C LEU A 183 -3.76 -0.24 2.89
N SER A 184 -3.67 -1.57 2.92
CA SER A 184 -4.61 -2.43 3.63
C SER A 184 -3.92 -3.07 4.83
N ARG A 185 -4.56 -3.01 5.99
CA ARG A 185 -4.06 -3.56 7.25
C ARG A 185 -5.08 -4.52 7.84
N PHE A 186 -4.63 -5.72 8.16
CA PHE A 186 -5.44 -6.75 8.81
C PHE A 186 -5.11 -6.77 10.31
N ARG A 187 -6.14 -6.66 11.14
CA ARG A 187 -6.02 -6.39 12.58
C ARG A 187 -7.05 -7.19 13.41
N LYS A 188 -7.39 -8.42 13.00
CA LYS A 188 -8.21 -9.31 13.84
C LYS A 188 -7.67 -9.39 15.27
N ASN A 189 -8.59 -9.34 16.23
CA ASN A 189 -8.30 -9.38 17.66
C ASN A 189 -7.40 -8.24 18.18
N LYS A 190 -7.13 -7.21 17.36
CA LYS A 190 -6.44 -5.99 17.79
C LYS A 190 -7.44 -4.85 17.91
N THR A 191 -7.12 -3.89 18.76
CA THR A 191 -7.94 -2.70 19.02
C THR A 191 -7.29 -1.42 18.50
N THR A 192 -6.04 -1.49 18.05
CA THR A 192 -5.29 -0.34 17.55
C THR A 192 -4.56 -0.66 16.25
N VAL A 193 -4.31 0.40 15.48
CA VAL A 193 -3.52 0.36 14.27
C VAL A 193 -2.67 1.63 14.19
N TYR A 194 -1.38 1.46 14.03
CA TYR A 194 -0.47 2.55 13.71
C TYR A 194 -0.57 2.87 12.21
N VAL A 195 -0.60 4.13 11.82
CA VAL A 195 -0.58 4.59 10.41
C VAL A 195 0.32 5.81 10.29
N GLU A 196 1.09 5.87 9.21
CA GLU A 196 1.89 7.04 8.84
C GLU A 196 1.39 7.62 7.53
N PHE A 197 1.53 8.94 7.38
CA PHE A 197 1.33 9.64 6.11
C PHE A 197 2.49 10.57 5.86
N GLY A 198 3.01 10.57 4.62
CA GLY A 198 4.08 11.48 4.22
C GLY A 198 3.62 12.56 3.25
N LEU A 199 4.21 13.74 3.37
CA LEU A 199 4.04 14.87 2.46
C LEU A 199 5.41 15.42 2.04
N ARG A 200 5.58 15.83 0.79
CA ARG A 200 6.78 16.58 0.37
C ARG A 200 6.87 17.92 1.10
N GLU A 201 8.05 18.27 1.59
CA GLU A 201 8.26 19.45 2.44
C GLU A 201 8.13 20.78 1.68
N ASP A 202 8.57 20.79 0.42
CA ASP A 202 8.60 21.95 -0.48
C ASP A 202 7.21 22.50 -0.84
N ALA A 203 6.13 21.82 -0.42
CA ALA A 203 4.79 22.10 -0.87
C ALA A 203 3.73 21.88 0.23
N LEU A 204 3.92 22.44 1.44
CA LEU A 204 2.86 22.46 2.44
C LEU A 204 1.55 22.95 1.80
N PRO A 205 0.50 22.12 1.77
CA PRO A 205 -0.73 22.48 1.09
C PRO A 205 -1.43 23.61 1.86
N LEU A 206 -2.23 24.41 1.13
CA LEU A 206 -3.11 25.41 1.75
C LEU A 206 -4.00 24.78 2.82
N SER A 207 -4.36 23.50 2.64
CA SER A 207 -5.08 22.69 3.61
C SER A 207 -4.62 21.23 3.56
N ALA A 208 -4.40 20.63 4.72
CA ALA A 208 -4.22 19.19 4.91
C ALA A 208 -5.16 18.70 6.01
N GLN A 209 -5.75 17.52 5.88
CA GLN A 209 -6.59 16.95 6.93
C GLN A 209 -6.42 15.44 7.04
N ILE A 210 -6.46 14.96 8.29
CA ILE A 210 -6.65 13.54 8.59
C ILE A 210 -8.13 13.30 8.80
N ILE A 211 -8.69 12.39 8.02
CA ILE A 211 -10.06 11.92 8.11
C ILE A 211 -10.02 10.53 8.72
N TYR A 212 -10.75 10.32 9.82
CA TYR A 212 -10.93 9.01 10.42
C TYR A 212 -12.42 8.71 10.50
N ASP A 213 -12.84 7.64 9.80
CA ASP A 213 -14.24 7.18 9.72
C ASP A 213 -15.24 8.31 9.43
N SER A 214 -14.96 9.08 8.38
CA SER A 214 -15.76 10.24 7.90
C SER A 214 -15.76 11.47 8.81
N GLN A 215 -14.92 11.52 9.85
CA GLN A 215 -14.71 12.70 10.67
C GLN A 215 -13.33 13.30 10.43
N ILE A 216 -13.25 14.64 10.35
CA ILE A 216 -11.97 15.35 10.32
C ILE A 216 -11.43 15.35 11.76
N VAL A 217 -10.33 14.63 11.98
CA VAL A 217 -9.72 14.50 13.31
C VAL A 217 -8.51 15.42 13.49
N CYS A 218 -7.82 15.75 12.38
CA CYS A 218 -6.83 16.81 12.34
C CYS A 218 -7.05 17.67 11.09
N LEU A 219 -6.91 19.00 11.21
CA LEU A 219 -6.95 19.93 10.08
C LEU A 219 -5.83 20.95 10.24
N TRP A 220 -5.01 21.11 9.22
CA TRP A 220 -4.03 22.19 9.12
C TRP A 220 -4.42 23.11 7.97
N LYS A 221 -4.43 24.42 8.21
CA LYS A 221 -4.63 25.47 7.20
C LYS A 221 -3.41 26.37 7.15
N ASN A 222 -2.85 26.56 5.97
CA ASN A 222 -1.62 27.35 5.75
C ASN A 222 -0.49 26.90 6.71
N GLY A 223 -0.34 25.60 6.91
CA GLY A 223 0.63 25.00 7.83
C GLY A 223 0.28 25.06 9.32
N ASN A 224 -0.75 25.81 9.72
CA ASN A 224 -1.15 25.95 11.12
C ASN A 224 -2.27 24.98 11.49
N LEU A 225 -2.18 24.38 12.68
CA LEU A 225 -3.21 23.48 13.20
C LEU A 225 -4.50 24.26 13.51
N ALA A 226 -5.60 23.86 12.87
CA ALA A 226 -6.92 24.48 12.98
C ALA A 226 -7.95 23.58 13.70
N ILE A 227 -7.83 22.25 13.58
CA ILE A 227 -8.66 21.28 14.31
C ILE A 227 -7.74 20.20 14.89
N SER A 228 -7.94 19.84 16.16
CA SER A 228 -7.19 18.82 16.88
C SER A 228 -8.10 17.93 17.73
N ASN A 229 -8.88 17.08 17.08
CA ASN A 229 -9.77 16.11 17.72
C ASN A 229 -9.13 14.71 17.85
N PHE A 230 -7.82 14.63 17.62
CA PHE A 230 -7.01 13.42 17.70
C PHE A 230 -5.81 13.65 18.60
N ASP A 231 -5.34 12.59 19.24
CA ASP A 231 -4.10 12.64 20.01
C ASP A 231 -2.93 12.84 19.06
N ASN A 232 -2.22 13.96 19.22
CA ASN A 232 -1.07 14.36 18.42
C ASN A 232 -1.36 14.69 16.94
N CYS A 233 -1.94 15.86 16.68
CA CYS A 233 -2.01 16.45 15.34
C CYS A 233 -0.74 17.27 14.99
N SER A 234 0.41 16.60 14.91
CA SER A 234 1.67 17.23 14.52
C SER A 234 2.31 16.58 13.29
N TRP A 235 3.12 17.37 12.58
CA TRP A 235 3.97 16.91 11.49
C TRP A 235 5.42 16.86 11.98
N GLU A 236 6.09 15.75 11.74
CA GLU A 236 7.52 15.59 12.00
C GLU A 236 8.29 15.79 10.69
N THR A 237 9.25 16.71 10.68
CA THR A 237 10.09 16.93 9.50
C THR A 237 11.20 15.88 9.43
N ASN A 238 11.31 15.19 8.29
CA ASN A 238 12.42 14.35 7.91
C ASN A 238 13.26 15.09 6.86
N TYR A 239 14.33 15.75 7.33
CA TYR A 239 15.21 16.58 6.50
C TYR A 239 16.03 15.75 5.49
N SER A 240 16.40 14.51 5.83
CA SER A 240 17.16 13.65 4.91
C SER A 240 16.37 13.25 3.67
N GLU A 241 15.04 13.16 3.77
CA GLU A 241 14.16 12.80 2.66
C GLU A 241 13.35 13.99 2.12
N GLY A 242 13.51 15.20 2.69
CA GLY A 242 12.79 16.41 2.29
C GLY A 242 11.28 16.26 2.41
N CYS A 243 10.80 15.66 3.50
CA CYS A 243 9.39 15.37 3.69
C CYS A 243 8.91 15.58 5.13
N LYS A 244 7.60 15.72 5.30
CA LYS A 244 6.92 15.74 6.60
C LYS A 244 6.11 14.47 6.79
N ILE A 245 6.15 13.92 7.99
CA ILE A 245 5.49 12.66 8.34
C ILE A 245 4.53 12.91 9.48
N PHE A 246 3.27 12.51 9.29
CA PHE A 246 2.29 12.39 10.36
C PHE A 246 2.28 10.94 10.85
N ARG A 247 2.17 10.75 12.16
CA ARG A 247 2.16 9.44 12.83
C ARG A 247 0.97 9.37 13.77
N GLY A 248 0.14 8.35 13.62
CA GLY A 248 -1.08 8.22 14.42
C GLY A 248 -1.37 6.78 14.85
N HIS A 249 -1.85 6.64 16.09
CA HIS A 249 -2.40 5.39 16.62
C HIS A 249 -3.92 5.48 16.66
N PHE A 250 -4.59 4.74 15.77
CA PHE A 250 -6.03 4.78 15.62
C PHE A 250 -6.67 3.60 16.37
N HIS A 251 -7.69 3.90 17.18
CA HIS A 251 -8.44 2.89 17.94
C HIS A 251 -9.68 2.43 17.18
N ARG A 252 -9.88 1.11 17.10
CA ARG A 252 -11.10 0.51 16.54
C ARG A 252 -12.34 1.10 17.22
N LEU A 253 -13.25 1.66 16.44
CA LEU A 253 -14.54 2.13 16.95
C LEU A 253 -15.43 0.94 17.34
N ARG A 254 -16.44 1.16 18.18
CA ARG A 254 -17.34 0.07 18.58
C ARG A 254 -18.16 -0.41 17.39
N ASN A 255 -18.31 -1.73 17.29
CA ASN A 255 -19.18 -2.41 16.33
C ASN A 255 -18.86 -2.12 14.84
N ILE A 256 -17.63 -1.68 14.52
CA ILE A 256 -17.18 -1.59 13.14
C ILE A 256 -16.28 -2.77 12.77
N GLU A 257 -16.45 -3.24 11.54
CA GLU A 257 -15.63 -4.31 10.95
C GLU A 257 -14.47 -3.73 10.13
N PHE A 258 -14.67 -2.54 9.56
CA PHE A 258 -13.72 -1.86 8.69
C PHE A 258 -13.56 -0.40 9.12
N SER A 259 -12.32 0.10 9.06
CA SER A 259 -12.03 1.52 9.22
C SER A 259 -11.33 2.07 7.98
N SER A 260 -11.58 3.35 7.72
CA SER A 260 -10.85 4.15 6.75
C SER A 260 -10.15 5.29 7.47
N ILE A 261 -8.83 5.40 7.27
CA ILE A 261 -8.01 6.51 7.75
C ILE A 261 -7.40 7.16 6.52
N ALA A 262 -7.68 8.43 6.28
CA ALA A 262 -7.24 9.12 5.07
C ALA A 262 -6.50 10.41 5.36
N LEU A 263 -5.51 10.72 4.52
CA LEU A 263 -4.93 12.04 4.37
C LEU A 263 -5.50 12.68 3.11
N GLU A 264 -6.07 13.87 3.25
CA GLU A 264 -6.53 14.69 2.15
C GLU A 264 -5.75 16.00 2.11
N THR A 265 -5.24 16.38 0.94
CA THR A 265 -4.56 17.67 0.72
C THR A 265 -5.01 18.30 -0.59
N GLY A 266 -5.88 19.32 -0.52
CA GLY A 266 -6.41 20.00 -1.70
C GLY A 266 -7.09 19.05 -2.69
N ASN A 267 -6.36 18.62 -3.72
CA ASN A 267 -6.84 17.73 -4.79
C ASN A 267 -6.30 16.29 -4.71
N GLU A 268 -5.63 15.94 -3.62
CA GLU A 268 -5.02 14.62 -3.40
C GLU A 268 -5.63 13.95 -2.18
N LEU A 269 -5.77 12.63 -2.25
CA LEU A 269 -6.35 11.81 -1.21
C LEU A 269 -5.63 10.48 -1.17
N LEU A 270 -5.23 10.03 0.01
CA LEU A 270 -4.71 8.69 0.26
C LEU A 270 -5.46 8.12 1.45
N ALA A 271 -6.00 6.90 1.30
CA ALA A 271 -6.66 6.20 2.38
C ALA A 271 -5.98 4.87 2.68
N VAL A 272 -5.81 4.61 3.98
CA VAL A 272 -5.45 3.31 4.53
C VAL A 272 -6.71 2.66 5.06
N SER A 273 -7.02 1.46 4.56
CA SER A 273 -8.13 0.65 5.04
C SER A 273 -7.66 -0.37 6.07
N VAL A 274 -8.47 -0.57 7.10
CA VAL A 274 -8.17 -1.49 8.19
C VAL A 274 -9.32 -2.46 8.34
N ASP A 275 -9.02 -3.75 8.23
CA ASP A 275 -9.94 -4.85 8.44
C ASP A 275 -9.71 -5.43 9.84
N TRP A 276 -10.72 -5.28 10.70
CA TRP A 276 -10.66 -5.73 12.10
C TRP A 276 -11.16 -7.18 12.29
N THR A 277 -11.57 -7.84 11.22
CA THR A 277 -12.20 -9.17 11.24
C THR A 277 -11.27 -10.27 10.75
N ARG A 278 -10.34 -9.94 9.85
CA ARG A 278 -9.40 -10.88 9.24
C ARG A 278 -7.98 -10.72 9.76
N GLU A 279 -7.27 -11.84 9.84
CA GLU A 279 -5.82 -11.87 10.00
C GLU A 279 -5.17 -11.72 8.63
N VAL A 280 -3.88 -11.41 8.62
CA VAL A 280 -3.07 -11.62 7.43
C VAL A 280 -3.08 -13.13 7.17
N SER A 281 -3.89 -13.62 6.22
CA SER A 281 -3.62 -14.94 5.65
C SER A 281 -2.25 -14.84 4.99
N GLY A 282 -1.40 -15.87 5.13
CA GLY A 282 0.06 -15.85 5.00
C GLY A 282 0.74 -15.30 3.74
N ASN A 283 0.04 -14.58 2.86
CA ASN A 283 0.60 -13.79 1.77
C ASN A 283 0.16 -12.34 1.97
N ALA A 284 1.01 -11.51 2.59
CA ALA A 284 0.88 -10.07 2.41
C ALA A 284 1.13 -9.81 0.92
N VAL A 285 0.04 -9.65 0.17
CA VAL A 285 0.03 -9.83 -1.28
C VAL A 285 0.85 -8.75 -1.96
N LEU A 286 2.05 -9.13 -2.37
CA LEU A 286 2.74 -8.54 -3.50
C LEU A 286 1.94 -9.02 -4.73
N VAL A 287 0.98 -8.21 -5.19
CA VAL A 287 0.35 -8.46 -6.49
C VAL A 287 1.39 -8.02 -7.53
N VAL A 288 2.20 -8.96 -7.97
CA VAL A 288 3.10 -8.84 -9.14
C VAL A 288 2.28 -9.04 -10.40
#